data_AF-A0A955X664-F1
#
_entry.id   AF-A0A955X664-F1
#
_cell.length_a   1.000
_cell.length_b   1.000
_cell.length_c   1.000
_cell.angle_alpha   90.00
_cell.angle_beta   90.00
_cell.angle_gamma   90.00
#
_symmetry.space_group_name_H-M   'P 1'
#
loop_
_entity.id
_entity.type
_entity.pdbx_description
1 polymer ?
#
loop_
_entity_poly.entity_id
_entity_poly.type
_entity_poly.pdbx_seq_one_letter_code
_entity_poly.pdbx_strand_id
1 'polypeptide(L)'
;MRVVAVLSALLAPSLAGCGVVAQSVAGWREVVEVNTQDVARVDVQTVPLGAEVCRKDSYGGCGATGQGPWVDEVPVQVHFRRSEPRYAWLVMGMIADFVAVGTLVAVADKACESDTCTGVTVGGALGGMLSGMVDMGTLIFGLLRTAHDVGPREIVRPTEVTYRAEKPEYAPARADLELELQSSLRLDLTPLAVEAPTAVAFDRARAVLAVLPVTGAGPDDVRASLQDRLRAKVVGSGLRTADRGLTDAALRDAACTTSDCAVDVGRALAASHLLRAGLEVDGNQACALRLELVDLATEAVVSAAVAEGPCGDFGALDALVADALGRLFP
;
A
#
# COMPACT_ATOMS: atom_id res chain seq x y z
N MET A 1 16.62 -32.95 46.01
CA MET A 1 16.37 -33.21 44.57
C MET A 1 14.98 -32.81 44.06
N ARG A 2 13.90 -32.83 44.86
CA ARG A 2 12.55 -32.41 44.42
C ARG A 2 12.38 -30.92 44.05
N VAL A 3 13.25 -30.04 44.55
CA VAL A 3 13.18 -28.59 44.31
C VAL A 3 13.71 -28.19 42.92
N VAL A 4 14.61 -28.98 42.33
CA VAL A 4 15.18 -28.68 41.00
C VAL A 4 14.17 -29.01 39.88
N ALA A 5 13.38 -30.07 40.03
CA ALA A 5 12.38 -30.48 39.03
C ALA A 5 11.21 -29.49 38.89
N VAL A 6 10.80 -28.84 39.99
CA VAL A 6 9.72 -27.84 39.97
C VAL A 6 10.17 -26.53 39.32
N LEU A 7 11.46 -26.16 39.48
CA LEU A 7 12.02 -24.96 38.86
C LEU A 7 12.15 -25.11 37.33
N SER A 8 12.45 -26.32 36.84
CA SER A 8 12.51 -26.62 35.40
C SER A 8 11.14 -26.55 34.71
N ALA A 9 10.08 -26.96 35.41
CA ALA A 9 8.71 -26.95 34.88
C ALA A 9 8.11 -25.53 34.77
N LEU A 10 8.58 -24.58 35.58
CA LEU A 10 8.12 -23.19 35.57
C LEU A 10 8.83 -22.30 34.54
N LEU A 11 10.00 -22.72 34.02
CA LEU A 11 10.80 -21.96 33.05
C LEU A 11 10.66 -22.44 31.59
N ALA A 12 10.02 -23.59 31.35
CA ALA A 12 9.84 -24.15 30.00
C ALA A 12 8.86 -23.36 29.08
N PRO A 13 7.74 -22.78 29.54
CA PRO A 13 6.79 -22.15 28.61
C PRO A 13 7.24 -20.77 28.10
N SER A 14 8.25 -20.13 28.71
CA SER A 14 8.72 -18.81 28.28
C SER A 14 9.72 -18.84 27.12
N LEU A 15 10.37 -19.99 26.86
CA LEU A 15 11.32 -20.14 25.75
C LEU A 15 10.64 -20.58 24.44
N ALA A 16 9.53 -21.32 24.52
CA ALA A 16 8.77 -21.75 23.34
C ALA A 16 8.04 -20.59 22.62
N GLY A 17 7.68 -19.52 23.33
CA GLY A 17 7.01 -18.35 22.75
C GLY A 17 7.93 -17.41 21.96
N CYS A 18 9.25 -17.48 22.15
CA CYS A 18 10.19 -16.55 21.50
C CYS A 18 10.59 -16.98 20.08
N GLY A 19 10.44 -18.26 19.72
CA GLY A 19 10.79 -18.78 18.39
C GLY A 19 9.90 -18.24 17.27
N VAL A 20 8.61 -18.07 17.54
CA VAL A 20 7.63 -17.59 16.55
C VAL A 20 7.84 -16.11 16.20
N VAL A 21 8.27 -15.29 17.17
CA VAL A 21 8.49 -13.85 16.96
C VAL A 21 9.79 -13.57 16.20
N ALA A 22 10.79 -14.46 16.29
CA ALA A 22 12.02 -14.32 15.50
C ALA A 22 11.83 -14.64 14.01
N GLN A 23 10.85 -15.49 13.66
CA GLN A 23 10.58 -15.88 12.27
C GLN A 23 9.86 -14.79 11.46
N SER A 24 9.12 -13.88 12.10
CA SER A 24 8.41 -12.80 11.39
C SER A 24 9.32 -11.67 10.90
N VAL A 25 10.56 -11.57 11.40
CA VAL A 25 11.49 -10.49 11.05
C VAL A 25 12.51 -10.92 9.98
N ALA A 26 12.72 -12.23 9.80
CA ALA A 26 13.78 -12.76 8.96
C ALA A 26 13.30 -13.15 7.54
N GLY A 27 13.19 -12.14 6.67
CA GLY A 27 13.63 -12.30 5.28
C GLY A 27 12.55 -12.59 4.24
N TRP A 28 11.81 -11.56 3.86
CA TRP A 28 11.31 -11.47 2.48
C TRP A 28 12.49 -11.14 1.57
N ARG A 29 12.61 -11.85 0.43
CA ARG A 29 13.55 -11.44 -0.62
C ARG A 29 12.74 -10.76 -1.70
N GLU A 30 13.13 -9.53 -2.02
CA GLU A 30 12.62 -8.84 -3.20
C GLU A 30 13.19 -9.55 -4.44
N VAL A 31 12.30 -10.19 -5.20
CA VAL A 31 12.62 -10.74 -6.51
C VAL A 31 12.08 -9.75 -7.53
N VAL A 32 13.00 -9.01 -8.15
CA VAL A 32 12.67 -8.17 -9.29
C VAL A 32 12.59 -9.09 -10.50
N GLU A 33 11.38 -9.42 -10.92
CA GLU A 33 11.16 -10.18 -12.15
C GLU A 33 11.11 -9.18 -13.31
N VAL A 34 12.06 -9.31 -14.23
CA VAL A 34 12.27 -8.33 -15.30
C VAL A 34 11.71 -8.87 -16.61
N ASN A 35 11.08 -7.95 -17.36
CA ASN A 35 10.66 -8.04 -18.75
C ASN A 35 9.36 -8.76 -19.02
N THR A 36 8.26 -8.02 -18.82
CA THR A 36 7.20 -8.08 -19.85
C THR A 36 7.21 -6.73 -20.57
N GLN A 37 7.36 -6.78 -21.90
CA GLN A 37 7.06 -5.63 -22.75
C GLN A 37 5.55 -5.54 -22.85
N ASP A 38 4.98 -4.46 -22.35
CA ASP A 38 3.56 -4.15 -22.56
C ASP A 38 3.45 -2.99 -23.55
N VAL A 39 2.27 -2.80 -24.15
CA VAL A 39 2.04 -1.74 -25.14
C VAL A 39 1.12 -0.70 -24.53
N ALA A 40 1.65 0.51 -24.31
CA ALA A 40 0.85 1.65 -23.88
C ALA A 40 0.30 2.38 -25.10
N ARG A 41 -1.01 2.67 -25.08
CA ARG A 41 -1.69 3.45 -26.12
C ARG A 41 -1.68 4.93 -25.75
N VAL A 42 -1.08 5.76 -26.59
CA VAL A 42 -1.00 7.22 -26.41
C VAL A 42 -1.88 7.89 -27.46
N ASP A 43 -2.89 8.64 -27.01
CA ASP A 43 -3.80 9.37 -27.89
C ASP A 43 -3.38 10.84 -28.00
N VAL A 44 -2.99 11.27 -29.21
CA VAL A 44 -2.53 12.62 -29.51
C VAL A 44 -3.68 13.41 -30.13
N GLN A 45 -4.62 13.87 -29.30
CA GLN A 45 -5.84 14.56 -29.74
C GLN A 45 -5.67 16.07 -29.98
N THR A 46 -4.60 16.70 -29.49
CA THR A 46 -4.43 18.16 -29.52
C THR A 46 -3.88 18.71 -30.84
N VAL A 47 -3.63 17.84 -31.81
CA VAL A 47 -3.05 18.23 -33.10
C VAL A 47 -4.17 18.58 -34.09
N PRO A 48 -4.08 19.73 -34.79
CA PRO A 48 -5.07 20.10 -35.80
C PRO A 48 -5.20 19.03 -36.88
N LEU A 49 -6.44 18.82 -37.35
CA LEU A 49 -6.78 17.79 -38.34
C LEU A 49 -5.87 17.91 -39.57
N GLY A 50 -5.18 16.82 -39.91
CA GLY A 50 -4.31 16.75 -41.10
C GLY A 50 -2.90 17.31 -40.93
N ALA A 51 -2.50 17.77 -39.74
CA ALA A 51 -1.09 18.01 -39.46
C ALA A 51 -0.34 16.69 -39.28
N GLU A 52 0.92 16.66 -39.75
CA GLU A 52 1.77 15.48 -39.65
C GLU A 52 2.43 15.47 -38.27
N VAL A 53 2.15 14.42 -37.51
CA VAL A 53 2.74 14.17 -36.20
C VAL A 53 3.80 13.11 -36.35
N CYS A 54 4.97 13.35 -35.78
CA CYS A 54 6.02 12.35 -35.69
C CYS A 54 6.43 12.09 -34.24
N ARG A 55 6.69 10.83 -33.91
CA ARG A 55 7.38 10.46 -32.67
C ARG A 55 8.87 10.69 -32.85
N LYS A 56 9.49 11.48 -31.96
CA LYS A 56 10.93 11.73 -31.98
C LYS A 56 11.66 10.47 -31.53
N ASP A 57 12.64 10.03 -32.31
CA ASP A 57 13.52 8.92 -31.93
C ASP A 57 14.65 9.39 -30.99
N SER A 58 15.45 8.45 -30.51
CA SER A 58 16.60 8.73 -29.63
C SER A 58 17.70 9.58 -30.28
N TYR A 59 17.69 9.74 -31.61
CA TYR A 59 18.62 10.54 -32.38
C TYR A 59 18.04 11.91 -32.75
N GLY A 60 16.82 12.21 -32.31
CA GLY A 60 16.11 13.45 -32.62
C GLY A 60 15.44 13.49 -33.99
N GLY A 61 15.44 12.39 -34.73
CA GLY A 61 14.73 12.24 -35.99
C GLY A 61 13.24 11.95 -35.81
N CYS A 62 12.44 12.21 -36.85
CA CYS A 62 11.06 11.75 -36.92
C CYS A 62 11.04 10.27 -37.28
N GLY A 63 10.62 9.42 -36.34
CA GLY A 63 10.45 7.98 -36.55
C GLY A 63 9.10 7.67 -37.19
N ALA A 64 8.16 7.17 -36.38
CA ALA A 64 6.80 6.90 -36.83
C ALA A 64 6.06 8.22 -37.11
N THR A 65 5.41 8.33 -38.27
CA THR A 65 4.61 9.48 -38.67
C THR A 65 3.14 9.10 -38.87
N GLY A 66 2.23 10.03 -38.57
CA GLY A 66 0.78 9.88 -38.75
C GLY A 66 0.08 11.23 -38.88
N GLN A 67 -1.10 11.25 -39.48
CA GLN A 67 -1.94 12.46 -39.52
C GLN A 67 -2.79 12.55 -38.25
N GLY A 68 -2.83 13.73 -37.63
CA GLY A 68 -3.70 13.97 -36.47
C GLY A 68 -5.20 13.92 -36.82
N PRO A 69 -6.07 13.38 -35.94
CA PRO A 69 -5.78 12.78 -34.63
C PRO A 69 -5.16 11.38 -34.76
N TRP A 70 -4.11 11.12 -33.97
CA TRP A 70 -3.28 9.92 -34.10
C TRP A 70 -3.16 9.16 -32.77
N VAL A 71 -3.19 7.84 -32.88
CA VAL A 71 -2.99 6.90 -31.77
C VAL A 71 -1.66 6.20 -31.99
N ASP A 72 -0.74 6.35 -31.05
CA ASP A 72 0.53 5.66 -31.05
C ASP A 72 0.55 4.52 -30.03
N GLU A 73 1.25 3.44 -30.38
CA GLU A 73 1.50 2.29 -29.52
C GLU A 73 2.98 2.31 -29.12
N VAL A 74 3.23 2.58 -27.84
CA VAL A 74 4.58 2.70 -27.29
C VAL A 74 4.87 1.46 -26.44
N PRO A 75 5.93 0.70 -26.74
CA PRO A 75 6.35 -0.39 -25.87
C PRO A 75 6.87 0.18 -24.55
N VAL A 76 6.24 -0.18 -23.45
CA VAL A 76 6.65 0.18 -22.10
C VAL A 76 7.25 -1.04 -21.40
N GLN A 77 8.38 -0.85 -20.73
CA GLN A 77 8.94 -1.88 -19.86
C GLN A 77 8.27 -1.77 -18.49
N VAL A 78 7.48 -2.77 -18.13
CA VAL A 78 6.89 -2.88 -16.80
C VAL A 78 7.77 -3.77 -15.95
N HIS A 79 8.24 -3.24 -14.82
CA HIS A 79 9.01 -4.00 -13.84
C HIS A 79 8.04 -4.56 -12.79
N PHE A 80 7.99 -5.88 -12.63
CA PHE A 80 7.21 -6.49 -11.56
C PHE A 80 8.09 -6.71 -10.34
N ARG A 81 7.71 -6.13 -9.21
CA ARG A 81 8.30 -6.46 -7.92
C ARG A 81 7.46 -7.56 -7.30
N ARG A 82 8.04 -8.76 -7.16
CA ARG A 82 7.45 -9.86 -6.41
C ARG A 82 8.27 -10.08 -5.16
N SER A 83 7.65 -9.94 -3.99
CA SER A 83 8.29 -10.36 -2.74
C SER A 83 8.00 -11.85 -2.54
N GLU A 84 9.05 -12.66 -2.46
CA GLU A 84 8.91 -14.09 -2.14
C GLU A 84 9.37 -14.34 -0.70
N PRO A 85 8.60 -15.10 0.10
CA PRO A 85 9.06 -15.51 1.42
C PRO A 85 10.25 -16.47 1.24
N ARG A 86 11.29 -16.32 2.07
CA ARG A 86 12.40 -17.28 2.09
C ARG A 86 11.94 -18.60 2.72
N TYR A 87 11.35 -19.48 1.93
CA TYR A 87 10.89 -20.81 2.36
C TYR A 87 11.96 -21.60 3.13
N ALA A 88 13.24 -21.45 2.76
CA ALA A 88 14.35 -22.09 3.46
C ALA A 88 14.45 -21.71 4.96
N TRP A 89 14.13 -20.46 5.32
CA TRP A 89 14.18 -20.02 6.72
C TRP A 89 12.99 -20.52 7.54
N LEU A 90 11.80 -20.55 6.94
CA LEU A 90 10.60 -21.13 7.56
C LEU A 90 10.80 -22.62 7.86
N VAL A 91 11.35 -23.37 6.91
CA VAL A 91 11.65 -24.81 7.11
C VAL A 91 12.70 -25.02 8.20
N MET A 92 13.75 -24.18 8.26
CA MET A 92 14.78 -24.29 9.29
C MET A 92 14.26 -23.97 10.69
N GLY A 93 13.36 -23.00 10.83
CA GLY A 93 12.68 -22.70 12.10
C GLY A 93 11.87 -23.89 12.61
N MET A 94 11.10 -24.51 11.71
CA MET A 94 10.32 -25.71 12.03
C MET A 94 11.21 -26.88 12.49
N ILE A 95 12.33 -27.14 11.82
CA ILE A 95 13.27 -28.21 12.21
C ILE A 95 13.83 -27.95 13.62
N ALA A 96 14.17 -26.71 13.95
CA ALA A 96 14.70 -26.36 15.26
C ALA A 96 13.69 -26.65 16.39
N ASP A 97 12.41 -26.33 16.17
CA ASP A 97 11.34 -26.60 17.14
C ASP A 97 11.13 -28.11 17.35
N PHE A 98 11.14 -28.91 16.27
CA PHE A 98 11.05 -30.38 16.37
C PHE A 98 12.23 -30.99 17.15
N VAL A 99 13.45 -30.49 16.96
CA VAL A 99 14.63 -30.96 17.70
C VAL A 99 14.53 -30.59 19.19
N ALA A 100 14.05 -29.39 19.52
CA ALA A 100 13.86 -28.95 20.90
C ALA A 100 12.83 -29.83 21.64
N VAL A 101 11.70 -30.16 21.02
CA VAL A 101 10.70 -31.06 21.61
C VAL A 101 11.24 -32.49 21.77
N GLY A 102 11.96 -33.01 20.76
CA GLY A 102 12.55 -34.35 20.83
C GLY A 102 13.58 -34.51 21.95
N THR A 103 14.40 -33.48 22.20
CA THR A 103 15.39 -33.52 23.28
C THR A 103 14.75 -33.47 24.67
N LEU A 104 13.66 -32.72 24.85
CA LEU A 104 12.89 -32.71 26.10
C LEU A 104 12.29 -34.08 26.44
N VAL A 105 11.75 -34.78 25.45
CA VAL A 105 11.21 -36.14 25.64
C VAL A 105 12.32 -37.12 26.04
N ALA A 106 13.49 -37.06 25.40
CA ALA A 106 14.62 -37.93 25.71
C ALA A 106 15.19 -37.69 27.13
N VAL A 107 15.19 -36.45 27.61
CA VAL A 107 15.61 -36.11 28.98
C VAL A 107 14.59 -36.59 30.01
N ALA A 108 13.29 -36.49 29.71
CA ALA A 108 12.22 -36.96 30.60
C ALA A 108 12.25 -38.49 30.77
N ASP A 109 12.58 -39.24 29.72
CA ASP A 109 12.69 -40.70 29.74
C ASP A 109 13.81 -41.19 30.67
N LYS A 110 14.96 -40.49 30.66
CA LYS A 110 16.10 -40.79 31.57
C LYS A 110 15.84 -40.44 33.03
N ALA A 111 14.86 -39.58 33.33
CA ALA A 111 14.57 -39.13 34.68
C ALA A 111 13.57 -40.03 35.44
N CYS A 112 12.92 -40.99 34.76
CA CYS A 112 11.85 -41.80 35.31
C CYS A 112 12.23 -43.28 35.41
N GLU A 113 12.95 -43.66 36.46
CA GLU A 113 13.29 -45.06 36.77
C GLU A 113 12.26 -45.74 37.70
N SER A 114 11.08 -45.12 37.93
CA SER A 114 10.03 -45.70 38.78
C SER A 114 8.72 -45.97 38.01
N ASP A 115 8.14 -47.16 38.27
CA ASP A 115 7.00 -47.77 37.56
C ASP A 115 5.71 -46.94 37.47
N THR A 116 5.63 -45.79 38.13
CA THR A 116 4.43 -44.92 38.14
C THR A 116 4.41 -43.83 37.05
N CYS A 117 5.45 -43.69 36.22
CA CYS A 117 5.55 -42.57 35.27
C CYS A 117 5.06 -42.83 33.84
N THR A 118 4.70 -44.07 33.50
CA THR A 118 4.28 -44.48 32.13
C THR A 118 3.04 -43.74 31.61
N GLY A 119 2.13 -43.30 32.49
CA GLY A 119 0.94 -42.55 32.09
C GLY A 119 1.22 -41.11 31.66
N VAL A 120 2.24 -40.46 32.23
CA VAL A 120 2.52 -39.03 32.00
C VAL A 120 3.35 -38.82 30.72
N THR A 121 4.26 -39.75 30.41
CA THR A 121 5.11 -39.66 29.21
C THR A 121 4.33 -39.90 27.92
N VAL A 122 3.40 -40.87 27.90
CA VAL A 122 2.58 -41.16 26.71
C VAL A 122 1.56 -40.05 26.45
N GLY A 123 0.93 -39.52 27.50
CA GLY A 123 -0.01 -38.39 27.38
C GLY A 123 0.68 -37.09 26.92
N GLY A 124 1.88 -36.81 27.42
CA GLY A 124 2.67 -35.65 27.02
C GLY A 124 3.17 -35.73 25.57
N ALA A 125 3.61 -36.90 25.12
CA ALA A 125 4.08 -37.10 23.75
C ALA A 125 2.95 -36.94 22.71
N LEU A 126 1.76 -37.49 22.99
CA LEU A 126 0.58 -37.34 22.13
C LEU A 126 0.05 -35.90 22.11
N GLY A 127 0.01 -35.24 23.27
CA GLY A 127 -0.39 -33.82 23.36
C GLY A 127 0.54 -32.90 22.57
N GLY A 128 1.85 -33.13 22.66
CA GLY A 128 2.86 -32.37 21.89
C GLY A 128 2.75 -32.59 20.37
N MET A 129 2.54 -33.84 19.93
CA MET A 129 2.34 -34.14 18.51
C MET A 129 1.07 -33.50 17.93
N LEU A 130 -0.04 -33.54 18.67
CA LEU A 130 -1.30 -32.96 18.20
C LEU A 130 -1.25 -31.43 18.14
N SER A 131 -0.60 -30.77 19.10
CA SER A 131 -0.36 -29.32 19.04
C SER A 131 0.47 -28.94 17.80
N GLY A 132 1.56 -29.67 17.55
CA GLY A 132 2.42 -29.42 16.40
C GLY A 132 1.72 -29.61 15.05
N MET A 133 0.76 -30.55 14.94
CA MET A 133 -0.03 -30.73 13.71
C MET A 133 -1.01 -29.58 13.45
N VAL A 134 -1.59 -28.99 14.49
CA VAL A 134 -2.51 -27.85 14.35
C VAL A 134 -1.76 -26.60 13.90
N ASP A 135 -0.58 -26.34 14.47
CA ASP A 135 0.27 -25.21 14.08
C ASP A 135 0.84 -25.39 12.67
N MET A 136 1.16 -26.63 12.27
CA MET A 136 1.57 -26.93 10.90
C MET A 136 0.42 -26.70 9.91
N GLY A 137 -0.81 -27.08 10.28
CA GLY A 137 -2.00 -26.88 9.45
C GLY A 137 -2.32 -25.40 9.22
N THR A 138 -2.25 -24.57 10.25
CA THR A 138 -2.48 -23.12 10.13
C THR A 138 -1.38 -22.43 9.31
N LEU A 139 -0.12 -22.86 9.46
CA LEU A 139 1.00 -22.32 8.70
C LEU A 139 0.93 -22.71 7.22
N ILE A 140 0.61 -23.97 6.90
CA ILE A 140 0.41 -24.42 5.52
C ILE A 140 -0.80 -23.69 4.90
N PHE A 141 -1.92 -23.57 5.61
CA PHE A 141 -3.11 -22.90 5.10
C PHE A 141 -2.89 -21.39 4.92
N GLY A 142 -2.12 -20.77 5.82
CA GLY A 142 -1.69 -19.38 5.70
C GLY A 142 -0.79 -19.14 4.48
N LEU A 143 0.22 -19.99 4.27
CA LEU A 143 1.12 -19.92 3.11
C LEU A 143 0.40 -20.18 1.78
N LEU A 144 -0.57 -21.10 1.76
CA LEU A 144 -1.37 -21.38 0.56
C LEU A 144 -2.29 -20.20 0.19
N ARG A 145 -2.78 -19.43 1.18
CA ARG A 145 -3.59 -18.23 0.93
C ARG A 145 -2.75 -17.03 0.48
N THR A 146 -1.57 -16.82 1.08
CA THR A 146 -0.73 -15.65 0.77
C THR A 146 0.05 -15.79 -0.54
N ALA A 147 0.20 -17.01 -1.08
CA ALA A 147 0.83 -17.24 -2.38
C ALA A 147 0.03 -16.68 -3.58
N HIS A 148 -1.20 -16.17 -3.38
CA HIS A 148 -2.03 -15.58 -4.43
C HIS A 148 -2.10 -14.05 -4.42
N ASP A 149 -1.48 -13.37 -3.45
CA ASP A 149 -1.42 -11.91 -3.46
C ASP A 149 -0.22 -11.45 -4.31
N VAL A 150 -0.51 -11.15 -5.57
CA VAL A 150 0.40 -10.42 -6.46
C VAL A 150 0.43 -8.97 -5.98
N GLY A 151 1.58 -8.53 -5.47
CA GLY A 151 1.77 -7.17 -4.95
C GLY A 151 1.47 -6.06 -5.98
N PRO A 152 1.37 -4.80 -5.52
CA PRO A 152 1.04 -3.67 -6.37
C PRO A 152 2.04 -3.51 -7.52
N ARG A 153 1.52 -3.25 -8.72
CA ARG A 153 2.31 -3.01 -9.93
C ARG A 153 2.93 -1.62 -9.87
N GLU A 154 4.24 -1.54 -9.70
CA GLU A 154 4.97 -0.28 -9.73
C GLU A 154 5.55 -0.04 -11.13
N ILE A 155 5.14 1.06 -11.80
CA ILE A 155 5.74 1.48 -13.07
C ILE A 155 7.04 2.23 -12.75
N VAL A 156 8.17 1.53 -12.83
CA VAL A 156 9.46 2.06 -12.31
C VAL A 156 10.10 3.15 -13.18
N ARG A 157 9.59 3.46 -14.38
CA ARG A 157 9.91 4.70 -15.13
C ARG A 157 9.05 4.82 -16.39
N PRO A 158 8.28 5.90 -16.58
CA PRO A 158 7.73 6.17 -17.90
C PRO A 158 8.90 6.47 -18.84
N THR A 159 8.95 5.78 -19.98
CA THR A 159 9.84 6.17 -21.08
C THR A 159 9.35 7.52 -21.57
N GLU A 160 10.17 8.57 -21.45
CA GLU A 160 9.79 9.90 -21.92
C GLU A 160 9.69 9.85 -23.45
N VAL A 161 8.49 10.03 -23.99
CA VAL A 161 8.24 10.07 -25.43
C VAL A 161 7.89 11.49 -25.81
N THR A 162 8.64 12.06 -26.74
CA THR A 162 8.40 13.40 -27.27
C THR A 162 7.78 13.31 -28.67
N TYR A 163 6.75 14.10 -28.91
CA TYR A 163 6.07 14.21 -30.19
C TYR A 163 6.34 15.58 -30.80
N ARG A 164 6.51 15.61 -32.13
CA ARG A 164 6.65 16.85 -32.89
C ARG A 164 5.57 16.89 -33.96
N ALA A 165 4.83 18.00 -34.05
CA ALA A 165 3.91 18.25 -35.14
C ALA A 165 4.57 19.18 -36.16
N GLU A 166 4.67 18.76 -37.41
CA GLU A 166 5.05 19.62 -38.52
C GLU A 166 3.79 20.08 -39.27
N LYS A 167 3.64 21.41 -39.39
CA LYS A 167 2.52 21.99 -40.12
C LYS A 167 2.88 22.06 -41.61
N PRO A 168 2.09 21.47 -42.52
CA PRO A 168 2.32 21.65 -43.94
C PRO A 168 2.02 23.11 -44.33
N GLU A 169 3.09 23.84 -44.64
CA GLU A 169 3.20 25.06 -45.44
C GLU A 169 2.18 26.20 -45.25
N TYR A 170 2.67 27.29 -44.64
CA TYR A 170 2.70 28.61 -45.30
C TYR A 170 4.06 29.26 -44.98
N ALA A 171 5.03 29.14 -45.90
CA ALA A 171 6.28 29.93 -46.04
C ALA A 171 7.24 30.06 -44.82
N PRO A 172 8.57 30.21 -45.05
CA PRO A 172 9.58 29.98 -44.02
C PRO A 172 9.70 31.15 -43.03
N ALA A 173 8.99 31.06 -41.92
CA ALA A 173 9.44 31.65 -40.66
C ALA A 173 9.93 30.50 -39.78
N ARG A 174 11.25 30.47 -39.52
CA ARG A 174 11.85 29.60 -38.51
C ARG A 174 11.34 30.08 -37.15
N ALA A 175 10.22 29.54 -36.70
CA ALA A 175 9.84 29.52 -35.31
C ALA A 175 10.07 28.09 -34.85
N ASP A 176 11.17 27.87 -34.12
CA ASP A 176 11.33 26.66 -33.31
C ASP A 176 10.27 26.71 -32.22
N LEU A 177 9.07 26.22 -32.55
CA LEU A 177 8.02 25.99 -31.57
C LEU A 177 8.35 24.64 -30.92
N GLU A 178 9.19 24.69 -29.90
CA GLU A 178 9.41 23.58 -28.99
C GLU A 178 8.15 23.45 -28.14
N LEU A 179 7.16 22.73 -28.68
CA LEU A 179 5.97 22.31 -27.97
C LEU A 179 6.41 21.26 -26.95
N GLU A 180 6.79 21.74 -25.77
CA GLU A 180 7.00 20.93 -24.58
C GLU A 180 5.62 20.39 -24.15
N LEU A 181 5.16 19.32 -24.81
CA LEU A 181 3.97 18.58 -24.38
C LEU A 181 4.31 17.91 -23.04
N GLN A 182 3.96 18.56 -21.94
CA GLN A 182 3.70 17.87 -20.69
C GLN A 182 2.46 16.99 -20.88
N SER A 183 2.63 15.85 -21.56
CA SER A 183 1.60 14.84 -21.65
C SER A 183 1.48 14.18 -20.28
N SER A 184 0.42 14.54 -19.56
CA SER A 184 -0.08 13.72 -18.45
C SER A 184 -0.55 12.41 -19.08
N LEU A 185 0.30 11.40 -18.95
CA LEU A 185 0.09 10.04 -19.43
C LEU A 185 -1.14 9.46 -18.71
N ARG A 186 -2.34 9.54 -19.31
CA ARG A 186 -3.49 8.74 -18.89
C ARG A 186 -3.35 7.35 -19.52
N LEU A 187 -2.77 6.42 -18.77
CA LEU A 187 -2.88 5.00 -19.09
C LEU A 187 -4.33 4.56 -18.83
N ASP A 188 -5.13 4.45 -19.88
CA ASP A 188 -6.31 3.58 -19.85
C ASP A 188 -5.84 2.13 -20.02
N LEU A 189 -5.26 1.57 -18.96
CA LEU A 189 -5.13 0.12 -18.84
C LEU A 189 -6.57 -0.41 -18.81
N THR A 190 -7.02 -1.06 -19.89
CA THR A 190 -8.24 -1.85 -19.83
C THR A 190 -7.88 -3.10 -19.03
N PRO A 191 -8.27 -3.23 -17.74
CA PRO A 191 -7.96 -4.45 -17.03
C PRO A 191 -8.65 -5.61 -17.76
N LEU A 192 -7.90 -6.65 -18.10
CA LEU A 192 -8.46 -7.99 -18.24
C LEU A 192 -9.42 -8.17 -17.06
N ALA A 193 -10.68 -8.45 -17.34
CA ALA A 193 -11.77 -8.49 -16.37
C ALA A 193 -11.48 -9.52 -15.25
N VAL A 194 -10.67 -9.11 -14.29
CA VAL A 194 -10.67 -9.61 -12.93
C VAL A 194 -11.93 -9.01 -12.34
N GLU A 195 -12.87 -9.85 -11.91
CA GLU A 195 -14.07 -9.40 -11.22
C GLU A 195 -13.66 -8.33 -10.20
N ALA A 196 -14.16 -7.11 -10.39
CA ALA A 196 -13.81 -5.99 -9.52
C ALA A 196 -14.08 -6.46 -8.08
N PRO A 197 -13.11 -6.36 -7.16
CA PRO A 197 -13.32 -6.76 -5.78
C PRO A 197 -14.59 -6.06 -5.32
N THR A 198 -15.58 -6.84 -4.88
CA THR A 198 -16.86 -6.35 -4.40
C THR A 198 -16.57 -5.22 -3.41
N ALA A 199 -16.98 -4.00 -3.78
CA ALA A 199 -16.70 -2.80 -3.00
C ALA A 199 -17.08 -3.08 -1.54
N VAL A 200 -16.07 -3.12 -0.66
CA VAL A 200 -16.29 -3.32 0.76
C VAL A 200 -17.06 -2.10 1.25
N ALA A 201 -18.32 -2.30 1.62
CA ALA A 201 -19.17 -1.20 2.05
C ALA A 201 -18.61 -0.58 3.34
N PHE A 202 -18.45 0.75 3.35
CA PHE A 202 -17.99 1.49 4.52
C PHE A 202 -19.03 1.45 5.64
N ASP A 203 -18.77 0.66 6.70
CA ASP A 203 -19.62 0.60 7.89
C ASP A 203 -19.29 1.73 8.87
N ARG A 204 -20.05 2.84 8.77
CA ARG A 204 -19.91 4.03 9.63
C ARG A 204 -19.95 3.72 11.13
N ALA A 205 -20.69 2.70 11.57
CA ALA A 205 -20.89 2.44 12.99
C ALA A 205 -19.66 1.82 13.66
N ARG A 206 -18.81 1.16 12.87
CA ARG A 206 -17.61 0.45 13.35
C ARG A 206 -16.31 1.12 12.91
N ALA A 207 -16.37 2.01 11.92
CA ALA A 207 -15.19 2.68 11.42
C ALA A 207 -14.56 3.62 12.47
N VAL A 208 -13.28 3.38 12.75
CA VAL A 208 -12.37 4.34 13.40
C VAL A 208 -11.48 4.93 12.29
N LEU A 209 -11.49 6.26 12.18
CA LEU A 209 -10.82 7.01 11.12
C LEU A 209 -9.57 7.71 11.65
N ALA A 210 -8.41 7.42 11.06
CA ALA A 210 -7.21 8.22 11.25
C ALA A 210 -7.19 9.36 10.23
N VAL A 211 -7.30 10.61 10.68
CA VAL A 211 -7.24 11.79 9.80
C VAL A 211 -5.80 12.28 9.71
N LEU A 212 -5.14 12.05 8.58
CA LEU A 212 -3.76 12.49 8.38
C LEU A 212 -3.66 13.99 8.16
N PRO A 213 -2.49 14.61 8.36
CA PRO A 213 -2.23 15.99 7.98
C PRO A 213 -2.54 16.25 6.51
N VAL A 214 -3.09 17.43 6.22
CA VAL A 214 -3.30 17.91 4.85
C VAL A 214 -1.94 18.12 4.18
N THR A 215 -1.70 17.45 3.06
CA THR A 215 -0.49 17.60 2.24
C THR A 215 -0.75 18.52 1.04
N GLY A 216 0.28 18.79 0.24
CA GLY A 216 0.13 19.56 -1.01
C GLY A 216 0.63 21.00 -0.95
N ALA A 217 0.42 21.72 -2.06
CA ALA A 217 0.92 23.07 -2.29
C ALA A 217 -0.04 24.10 -1.69
N GLY A 218 0.26 24.60 -0.49
CA GLY A 218 -0.48 25.67 0.16
C GLY A 218 0.25 26.20 1.40
N PRO A 219 -0.06 27.43 1.87
CA PRO A 219 0.51 27.98 3.08
C PRO A 219 0.29 27.07 4.31
N ASP A 220 1.27 27.00 5.20
CA ASP A 220 1.23 26.12 6.40
C ASP A 220 0.04 26.41 7.32
N ASP A 221 -0.31 27.69 7.48
CA ASP A 221 -1.43 28.15 8.28
C ASP A 221 -2.78 27.73 7.68
N VAL A 222 -2.92 27.79 6.35
CA VAL A 222 -4.12 27.31 5.64
C VAL A 222 -4.26 25.80 5.80
N ARG A 223 -3.17 25.03 5.61
CA ARG A 223 -3.19 23.57 5.78
C ARG A 223 -3.52 23.16 7.21
N ALA A 224 -2.94 23.83 8.21
CA ALA A 224 -3.23 23.59 9.61
C ALA A 224 -4.70 23.92 9.95
N SER A 225 -5.23 25.05 9.46
CA SER A 225 -6.64 25.40 9.67
C SER A 225 -7.59 24.41 9.00
N LEU A 226 -7.28 23.98 7.77
CA LEU A 226 -8.08 23.00 7.04
C LEU A 226 -8.06 21.63 7.73
N GLN A 227 -6.91 21.22 8.28
CA GLN A 227 -6.77 20.00 9.07
C GLN A 227 -7.67 20.00 10.31
N ASP A 228 -7.68 21.11 11.06
CA ASP A 228 -8.51 21.26 12.26
C ASP A 228 -10.01 21.23 11.90
N ARG A 229 -10.40 21.92 10.83
CA ARG A 229 -11.78 21.94 10.33
C ARG A 229 -12.23 20.58 9.83
N LEU A 230 -11.38 19.88 9.07
CA LEU A 230 -11.64 18.54 8.58
C LEU A 230 -11.92 17.57 9.74
N ARG A 231 -11.05 17.58 10.77
CA ARG A 231 -11.24 16.75 11.97
C ARG A 231 -12.52 17.10 12.71
N ALA A 232 -12.79 18.40 12.93
CA ALA A 232 -14.00 18.84 13.58
C ALA A 232 -15.27 18.41 12.81
N LYS A 233 -15.23 18.47 11.47
CA LYS A 233 -16.37 18.09 10.62
C LYS A 233 -16.58 16.58 10.55
N VAL A 234 -15.51 15.79 10.51
CA VAL A 234 -15.58 14.33 10.59
C VAL A 234 -16.22 13.89 11.92
N VAL A 235 -15.74 14.44 13.05
CA VAL A 235 -16.33 14.17 14.37
C VAL A 235 -17.79 14.64 14.44
N GLY A 236 -18.08 15.83 13.92
CA GLY A 236 -19.45 16.37 13.85
C GLY A 236 -20.41 15.54 12.98
N SER A 237 -19.88 14.73 12.07
CA SER A 237 -20.66 13.79 11.25
C SER A 237 -20.93 12.45 11.95
N GLY A 238 -20.51 12.31 13.22
CA GLY A 238 -20.71 11.11 14.04
C GLY A 238 -19.69 10.00 13.82
N LEU A 239 -18.63 10.25 13.04
CA LEU A 239 -17.55 9.29 12.82
C LEU A 239 -16.58 9.30 14.00
N ARG A 240 -16.07 8.12 14.38
CA ARG A 240 -15.04 8.00 15.42
C ARG A 240 -13.69 8.29 14.81
N THR A 241 -12.93 9.20 15.42
CA THR A 241 -11.58 9.53 14.96
C THR A 241 -10.52 9.07 15.96
N ALA A 242 -9.34 8.71 15.47
CA ALA A 242 -8.17 8.54 16.31
C ALA A 242 -7.82 9.87 17.02
N ASP A 243 -7.24 9.76 18.22
CA ASP A 243 -6.82 10.94 18.98
C ASP A 243 -5.75 11.74 18.21
N ARG A 244 -5.86 13.07 18.28
CA ARG A 244 -4.92 13.97 17.57
C ARG A 244 -3.51 13.84 18.09
N GLY A 245 -3.33 13.88 19.42
CA GLY A 245 -2.01 13.79 20.03
C GLY A 245 -1.32 12.48 19.69
N LEU A 246 -2.06 11.37 19.71
CA LEU A 246 -1.53 10.06 19.30
C LEU A 246 -1.17 10.02 17.81
N THR A 247 -2.02 10.56 16.94
CA THR A 247 -1.74 10.60 15.49
C THR A 247 -0.48 11.42 15.20
N ASP A 248 -0.38 12.62 15.79
CA ASP A 248 0.75 13.53 15.57
C ASP A 248 2.04 13.00 16.21
N ALA A 249 1.96 12.25 17.30
CA ALA A 249 3.11 11.54 17.89
C ALA A 249 3.56 10.39 16.99
N ALA A 250 2.64 9.52 16.54
CA ALA A 250 2.96 8.38 15.69
C ALA A 250 3.59 8.81 14.35
N LEU A 251 3.08 9.89 13.74
CA LEU A 251 3.67 10.43 12.50
C LEU A 251 5.08 10.99 12.70
N ARG A 252 5.34 11.64 13.83
CA ARG A 252 6.67 12.16 14.18
C ARG A 252 7.66 11.03 14.45
N ASP A 253 7.24 10.02 15.24
CA ASP A 253 8.09 8.88 15.59
C ASP A 253 8.46 8.03 14.36
N ALA A 254 7.54 7.90 13.41
CA ALA A 254 7.77 7.19 12.15
C ALA A 254 8.52 8.00 11.08
N ALA A 255 8.80 9.30 11.31
CA ALA A 255 9.35 10.22 10.31
C ALA A 255 8.60 10.15 8.96
N CYS A 256 7.27 10.11 9.04
CA CYS A 256 6.43 9.64 7.96
C CYS A 256 6.24 10.68 6.85
N THR A 257 6.77 10.41 5.65
CA THR A 257 6.67 11.32 4.48
C THR A 257 5.99 10.70 3.27
N THR A 258 5.84 9.37 3.24
CA THR A 258 5.27 8.62 2.10
C THR A 258 3.86 8.10 2.40
N SER A 259 3.11 7.78 1.34
CA SER A 259 1.79 7.15 1.43
C SER A 259 1.82 5.84 2.21
N ASP A 260 2.87 5.04 2.00
CA ASP A 260 2.97 3.67 2.51
C ASP A 260 3.21 3.70 4.02
N CYS A 261 4.10 4.57 4.47
CA CYS A 261 4.32 4.80 5.90
C CYS A 261 3.03 5.22 6.61
N ALA A 262 2.14 5.96 5.95
CA ALA A 262 0.91 6.41 6.58
C ALA A 262 -0.06 5.23 6.87
N VAL A 263 -0.01 4.16 6.07
CA VAL A 263 -0.78 2.93 6.33
C VAL A 263 -0.30 2.28 7.64
N ASP A 264 1.00 2.18 7.84
CA ASP A 264 1.58 1.62 9.06
C ASP A 264 1.22 2.45 10.30
N VAL A 265 1.25 3.78 10.19
CA VAL A 265 0.78 4.68 11.25
C VAL A 265 -0.70 4.47 11.54
N GLY A 266 -1.54 4.35 10.52
CA GLY A 266 -2.97 4.05 10.69
C GLY A 266 -3.22 2.75 11.44
N ARG A 267 -2.46 1.69 11.12
CA ARG A 267 -2.51 0.40 11.82
C ARG A 267 -2.05 0.51 13.27
N ALA A 268 -0.96 1.24 13.53
CA ALA A 268 -0.46 1.48 14.88
C ALA A 268 -1.47 2.21 15.77
N LEU A 269 -2.32 3.06 15.16
CA LEU A 269 -3.41 3.78 15.85
C LEU A 269 -4.69 2.95 16.01
N ALA A 270 -4.68 1.67 15.62
CA ALA A 270 -5.86 0.81 15.55
C ALA A 270 -7.03 1.45 14.78
N ALA A 271 -6.71 2.25 13.76
CA ALA A 271 -7.72 2.76 12.84
C ALA A 271 -8.12 1.66 11.86
N SER A 272 -9.39 1.68 11.45
CA SER A 272 -9.89 0.82 10.37
C SER A 272 -9.68 1.47 9.00
N HIS A 273 -9.78 2.79 8.96
CA HIS A 273 -9.70 3.59 7.75
C HIS A 273 -8.79 4.78 7.99
N LEU A 274 -8.24 5.28 6.90
CA LEU A 274 -7.35 6.42 6.90
C LEU A 274 -7.88 7.46 5.91
N LEU A 275 -8.04 8.69 6.37
CA LEU A 275 -8.46 9.82 5.54
C LEU A 275 -7.22 10.63 5.16
N ARG A 276 -6.87 10.60 3.88
CA ARG A 276 -5.84 11.47 3.28
C ARG A 276 -6.51 12.71 2.75
N ALA A 277 -5.86 13.86 2.94
CA ALA A 277 -6.29 15.12 2.37
C ALA A 277 -5.10 15.76 1.65
N GLY A 278 -5.30 16.15 0.40
CA GLY A 278 -4.35 16.92 -0.41
C GLY A 278 -4.98 18.24 -0.81
N LEU A 279 -4.24 19.34 -0.60
CA LEU A 279 -4.62 20.68 -1.02
C LEU A 279 -3.76 21.08 -2.22
N GLU A 280 -4.42 21.42 -3.32
CA GLU A 280 -3.80 22.02 -4.50
C GLU A 280 -4.27 23.46 -4.60
N VAL A 281 -3.34 24.41 -4.68
CA VAL A 281 -3.64 25.84 -4.87
C VAL A 281 -3.23 26.24 -6.27
N ASP A 282 -4.20 26.73 -7.05
CA ASP A 282 -3.96 27.35 -8.34
C ASP A 282 -3.58 28.83 -8.17
N GLY A 283 -2.80 29.38 -9.10
CA GLY A 283 -2.31 30.76 -9.09
C GLY A 283 -3.43 31.82 -9.06
N ASN A 284 -4.67 31.43 -9.35
CA ASN A 284 -5.86 32.27 -9.28
C ASN A 284 -6.56 32.25 -7.91
N GLN A 285 -5.89 31.79 -6.84
CA GLN A 285 -6.47 31.62 -5.50
C GLN A 285 -7.63 30.61 -5.43
N ALA A 286 -7.75 29.73 -6.44
CA ALA A 286 -8.63 28.58 -6.38
C ALA A 286 -7.91 27.43 -5.67
N CYS A 287 -8.63 26.75 -4.80
CA CYS A 287 -8.17 25.59 -4.04
C CYS A 287 -8.96 24.36 -4.51
N ALA A 288 -8.25 23.27 -4.80
CA ALA A 288 -8.83 21.95 -4.91
C ALA A 288 -8.44 21.13 -3.67
N LEU A 289 -9.45 20.69 -2.91
CA LEU A 289 -9.27 19.76 -1.80
C LEU A 289 -9.63 18.36 -2.27
N ARG A 290 -8.61 17.50 -2.36
CA ARG A 290 -8.77 16.07 -2.65
C ARG A 290 -8.78 15.30 -1.34
N LEU A 291 -9.82 14.50 -1.14
CA LEU A 291 -9.96 13.56 -0.02
C LEU A 291 -9.93 12.13 -0.54
N GLU A 292 -9.19 11.26 0.13
CA GLU A 292 -9.15 9.83 -0.16
C GLU A 292 -9.36 9.05 1.13
N LEU A 293 -10.33 8.15 1.11
CA LEU A 293 -10.60 7.20 2.17
C LEU A 293 -9.95 5.87 1.81
N VAL A 294 -8.98 5.46 2.61
CA VAL A 294 -8.22 4.22 2.44
C VAL A 294 -8.67 3.23 3.50
N ASP A 295 -9.02 2.01 3.09
CA ASP A 295 -9.24 0.89 4.01
C ASP A 295 -7.89 0.27 4.37
N LEU A 296 -7.56 0.23 5.67
CA LEU A 296 -6.26 -0.25 6.15
C LEU A 296 -6.14 -1.78 6.12
N ALA A 297 -7.25 -2.50 6.00
CA ALA A 297 -7.25 -3.95 5.86
C ALA A 297 -6.86 -4.39 4.44
N THR A 298 -7.37 -3.68 3.43
CA THR A 298 -7.11 -3.99 2.01
C THR A 298 -6.06 -3.09 1.37
N GLU A 299 -5.66 -2.02 2.06
CA GLU A 299 -4.78 -0.94 1.56
C GLU A 299 -5.34 -0.24 0.31
N ALA A 300 -6.62 -0.44 0.01
CA ALA A 300 -7.29 0.11 -1.16
C ALA A 300 -7.99 1.42 -0.85
N VAL A 301 -8.02 2.32 -1.83
CA VAL A 301 -8.87 3.52 -1.78
C VAL A 301 -10.32 3.08 -1.99
N VAL A 302 -11.13 3.16 -0.94
CA VAL A 302 -12.55 2.78 -0.98
C VAL A 302 -13.44 3.90 -1.49
N SER A 303 -13.03 5.15 -1.30
CA SER A 303 -13.74 6.33 -1.77
C SER A 303 -12.77 7.48 -1.97
N ALA A 304 -13.01 8.31 -2.98
CA ALA A 304 -12.26 9.53 -3.22
C ALA A 304 -13.21 10.64 -3.65
N ALA A 305 -12.93 11.85 -3.19
CA ALA A 305 -13.71 13.03 -3.52
C ALA A 305 -12.77 14.20 -3.79
N VAL A 306 -13.16 15.06 -4.73
CA VAL A 306 -12.50 16.34 -4.96
C VAL A 306 -13.55 17.43 -4.86
N ALA A 307 -13.25 18.48 -4.13
CA ALA A 307 -14.03 19.71 -4.08
C ALA A 307 -13.13 20.88 -4.48
N GLU A 308 -13.71 21.85 -5.18
CA GLU A 308 -13.02 23.05 -5.64
C GLU A 308 -13.71 24.29 -5.07
N GLY A 309 -12.94 25.31 -4.70
CA GLY A 309 -13.48 26.54 -4.13
C GLY A 309 -12.40 27.60 -3.88
N PRO A 310 -12.77 28.83 -3.48
CA PRO A 310 -11.80 29.89 -3.23
C PRO A 310 -11.00 29.63 -1.93
N CYS A 311 -9.70 29.90 -1.95
CA CYS A 311 -8.80 29.73 -0.80
C CYS A 311 -8.82 30.91 0.20
N GLY A 312 -9.33 32.08 -0.24
CA GLY A 312 -9.05 33.36 0.41
C GLY A 312 -9.80 33.62 1.72
N ASP A 313 -10.95 32.97 1.93
CA ASP A 313 -11.81 33.22 3.09
C ASP A 313 -12.02 31.96 3.93
N PHE A 314 -11.93 32.08 5.25
CA PHE A 314 -12.17 30.98 6.19
C PHE A 314 -13.53 30.30 6.00
N GLY A 315 -14.57 31.06 5.65
CA GLY A 315 -15.90 30.51 5.38
C GLY A 315 -15.95 29.65 4.12
N ALA A 316 -15.10 29.96 3.13
CA ALA A 316 -14.98 29.14 1.92
C ALA A 316 -14.32 27.79 2.21
N LEU A 317 -13.34 27.75 3.13
CA LEU A 317 -12.71 26.49 3.55
C LEU A 317 -13.71 25.54 4.24
N ASP A 318 -14.63 26.07 5.05
CA ASP A 318 -15.68 25.25 5.67
C ASP A 318 -16.64 24.67 4.63
N ALA A 319 -17.02 25.46 3.63
CA ALA A 319 -17.86 25.00 2.53
C ALA A 319 -17.15 23.93 1.70
N LEU A 320 -15.86 24.12 1.42
CA LEU A 320 -15.01 23.20 0.68
C LEU A 320 -14.90 21.84 1.40
N VAL A 321 -14.61 21.85 2.71
CA VAL A 321 -14.54 20.64 3.53
C VAL A 321 -15.90 19.95 3.60
N ALA A 322 -16.99 20.70 3.75
CA ALA A 322 -18.34 20.14 3.80
C ALA A 322 -18.75 19.49 2.47
N ASP A 323 -18.46 20.12 1.34
CA ASP A 323 -18.73 19.56 0.00
C ASP A 323 -17.90 18.30 -0.25
N ALA A 324 -16.59 18.34 0.05
CA ALA A 324 -15.72 17.18 -0.11
C ALA A 324 -16.16 15.99 0.75
N LEU A 325 -16.49 16.21 2.03
CA LEU A 325 -16.97 15.15 2.92
C LEU A 325 -18.35 14.64 2.53
N GLY A 326 -19.25 15.51 2.06
CA GLY A 326 -20.58 15.11 1.59
C GLY A 326 -20.52 14.20 0.36
N ARG A 327 -19.54 14.42 -0.53
CA ARG A 327 -19.26 13.53 -1.67
C ARG A 327 -18.59 12.23 -1.25
N LEU A 328 -17.70 12.29 -0.26
CA LEU A 328 -16.95 11.12 0.21
C LEU A 328 -17.84 10.15 1.01
N PHE A 329 -18.79 10.68 1.77
CA PHE A 329 -19.71 9.95 2.63
C PHE A 329 -21.18 10.26 2.25
N PRO A 330 -21.67 9.74 1.11
CA PRO A 330 -23.06 9.89 0.69
C PRO A 330 -24.04 9.23 1.67
#